data_AF-A0A7G1IID5-F1
#
_entry.id   AF-A0A7G1IID5-F1
#
_cell.length_a   1.000
_cell.length_b   1.000
_cell.length_c   1.000
_cell.angle_alpha   90.00
_cell.angle_beta   90.00
_cell.angle_gamma   90.00
#
_symmetry.space_group_name_H-M   'P 1'
#
loop_
_entity.id
_entity.type
_entity.pdbx_description
1 polymer ?
#
loop_
_entity_poly.entity_id
_entity_poly.type
_entity_poly.pdbx_seq_one_letter_code
_entity_poly.pdbx_strand_id
1 'polypeptide(L)'
;MLTLNGLTAADEVIVPLQCETLAHRGVGQLLRTVADVQQITNPNLRLLGALPTLYDSRTTHTRDVLLDVADRYGLPVLAPPIPRTVRFAEASASGSSVMAGRKNKGRWPIATWPRRY
;
A
#
# COMPACT_ATOMS: atom_id res chain seq x y z
N MET A 1 -12.89 0.35 -16.96
CA MET A 1 -12.71 1.69 -16.33
C MET A 1 -13.09 1.67 -14.85
N LEU A 2 -12.49 0.79 -14.03
CA LEU A 2 -12.82 0.72 -12.59
C LEU A 2 -11.79 1.49 -11.74
N THR A 3 -10.51 1.43 -12.13
CA THR A 3 -9.40 2.10 -11.43
C THR A 3 -9.51 3.62 -11.44
N LEU A 4 -9.85 4.21 -12.60
CA LEU A 4 -10.04 5.67 -12.70
C LEU A 4 -11.20 6.16 -11.84
N ASN A 5 -12.32 5.42 -11.82
CA ASN A 5 -13.47 5.78 -11.00
C ASN A 5 -13.13 5.73 -9.50
N GLY A 6 -12.37 4.72 -9.08
CA GLY A 6 -11.86 4.62 -7.71
C GLY A 6 -10.99 5.83 -7.32
N LEU A 7 -10.03 6.21 -8.17
CA LEU A 7 -9.16 7.37 -7.91
C LEU A 7 -9.92 8.70 -7.94
N THR A 8 -10.91 8.84 -8.82
CA THR A 8 -11.72 10.06 -8.95
C THR A 8 -12.60 10.27 -7.71
N ALA A 9 -13.04 9.20 -7.05
CA ALA A 9 -13.89 9.26 -5.87
C ALA A 9 -13.11 9.28 -4.53
N ALA A 10 -11.81 8.99 -4.54
CA ALA A 10 -11.01 8.84 -3.32
C ALA A 10 -10.46 10.17 -2.81
N ASP A 11 -10.41 10.35 -1.49
CA ASP A 11 -9.68 11.45 -0.86
C ASP A 11 -8.16 11.20 -0.87
N GLU A 12 -7.77 9.94 -0.66
CA GLU A 12 -6.39 9.52 -0.54
C GLU A 12 -6.15 8.17 -1.25
N VAL A 13 -4.95 7.99 -1.80
CA VAL A 13 -4.52 6.73 -2.42
C VAL A 13 -3.23 6.21 -1.79
N ILE A 14 -3.20 4.91 -1.53
CA ILE A 14 -2.01 4.16 -1.07
C ILE A 14 -1.41 3.41 -2.24
N VAL A 15 -0.08 3.38 -2.32
CA VAL A 15 0.66 2.58 -3.30
C VAL A 15 1.07 1.26 -2.64
N PRO A 16 0.39 0.14 -2.88
CA PRO A 16 0.86 -1.17 -2.40
C PRO A 16 2.14 -1.55 -3.15
N LEU A 17 3.21 -1.85 -2.41
CA LEU A 17 4.52 -2.10 -2.97
C LEU A 17 5.05 -3.46 -2.55
N GLN A 18 5.15 -4.37 -3.52
CA GLN A 18 5.96 -5.57 -3.35
C GLN A 18 7.39 -5.27 -3.83
N CYS A 19 8.36 -5.40 -2.94
CA CYS A 19 9.73 -4.94 -3.16
C CYS A 19 10.56 -6.02 -3.86
N GLU A 20 10.27 -6.22 -5.14
CA GLU A 20 10.98 -7.10 -6.08
C GLU A 20 11.61 -6.26 -7.21
N THR A 21 12.49 -6.86 -8.03
CA THR A 21 13.26 -6.18 -9.11
C THR A 21 12.42 -5.33 -10.08
N LEU A 22 11.12 -5.61 -10.24
CA LEU A 22 10.22 -4.91 -11.18
C LEU A 22 9.34 -3.82 -10.54
N ALA A 23 9.52 -3.54 -9.24
CA ALA A 23 8.68 -2.61 -8.48
C ALA A 23 8.57 -1.21 -9.11
N HIS A 24 9.67 -0.68 -9.66
CA HIS A 24 9.72 0.67 -10.23
C HIS A 24 8.75 0.89 -11.40
N ARG A 25 8.58 -0.10 -12.29
CA ARG A 25 7.73 0.07 -13.48
C ARG A 25 6.27 0.29 -13.10
N GLY A 26 5.75 -0.53 -12.18
CA GLY A 26 4.37 -0.44 -11.71
C GLY A 26 4.10 0.86 -10.96
N VAL A 27 5.02 1.26 -10.07
CA VAL A 27 4.89 2.50 -9.30
C VAL A 27 4.88 3.72 -10.21
N GLY A 28 5.84 3.83 -11.13
CA GLY A 28 5.88 4.97 -12.04
C GLY A 28 4.63 5.10 -12.92
N GLN A 29 4.04 3.98 -13.33
CA GLN A 29 2.78 4.01 -14.10
C GLN A 29 1.60 4.47 -13.24
N LEU A 30 1.47 3.97 -12.01
CA LEU A 30 0.42 4.42 -11.10
C LEU A 30 0.52 5.91 -10.80
N LEU A 31 1.73 6.41 -10.53
CA LEU A 31 1.95 7.83 -10.21
C LEU A 31 1.58 8.75 -11.37
N ARG A 32 1.84 8.35 -12.62
CA ARG A 32 1.34 9.07 -13.79
C ARG A 32 -0.18 9.11 -13.84
N THR A 33 -0.84 7.97 -13.63
CA THR A 33 -2.30 7.92 -13.58
C THR A 33 -2.88 8.78 -12.45
N VAL A 34 -2.25 8.80 -11.27
CA VAL A 34 -2.66 9.68 -10.16
C VAL A 34 -2.52 11.15 -10.56
N ALA A 35 -1.42 11.53 -11.21
CA ALA A 35 -1.21 12.89 -11.70
C ALA A 35 -2.26 13.30 -12.75
N ASP A 36 -2.59 12.42 -13.70
CA ASP A 36 -3.64 12.66 -14.69
C ASP A 36 -5.01 12.85 -14.02
N VAL A 37 -5.34 12.01 -13.04
CA VAL A 37 -6.58 12.13 -12.25
C VAL A 37 -6.62 13.44 -11.48
N GLN A 38 -5.53 13.82 -10.82
CA GLN A 38 -5.42 15.10 -10.10
C GLN A 38 -5.66 16.30 -11.03
N GLN A 39 -5.18 16.24 -12.28
CA GLN A 39 -5.35 17.32 -13.24
C GLN A 39 -6.75 17.39 -13.84
N ILE A 40 -7.40 16.24 -14.06
CA ILE A 40 -8.60 16.16 -14.90
C ILE A 40 -9.88 16.00 -14.07
N THR A 41 -9.90 15.12 -13.06
CA THR A 41 -11.15 14.68 -12.42
C THR A 41 -11.21 14.85 -10.90
N ASN A 42 -10.08 14.81 -10.19
CA ASN A 42 -10.04 14.92 -8.73
C ASN A 42 -8.80 15.67 -8.23
N PRO A 43 -8.80 17.02 -8.26
CA PRO A 43 -7.67 17.84 -7.84
C PRO A 43 -7.34 17.75 -6.35
N ASN A 44 -8.24 17.19 -5.54
CA ASN A 44 -8.06 17.01 -4.10
C ASN A 44 -7.49 15.64 -3.74
N LEU A 45 -7.30 14.72 -4.70
CA LEU A 45 -6.72 13.41 -4.45
C LEU A 45 -5.31 13.55 -3.87
N ARG A 46 -5.06 12.99 -2.69
CA ARG A 46 -3.75 13.01 -2.05
C ARG A 46 -3.06 11.65 -2.11
N LEU A 47 -1.77 11.66 -2.37
CA LEU A 47 -0.95 10.45 -2.32
C LEU A 47 -0.51 10.22 -0.88
N LEU A 48 -1.00 9.15 -0.25
CA LEU A 48 -0.75 8.90 1.16
C LEU A 48 0.64 8.29 1.41
N GLY A 49 1.10 7.41 0.52
CA GLY A 49 2.42 6.78 0.64
C GLY A 49 2.49 5.36 0.10
N ALA A 50 3.67 4.77 0.21
CA ALA A 50 3.94 3.39 -0.18
C ALA A 50 3.72 2.43 0.99
N LEU A 51 2.83 1.45 0.84
CA LEU A 51 2.63 0.38 1.83
C LEU A 51 3.39 -0.88 1.40
N PRO A 52 4.44 -1.30 2.12
CA PRO A 52 5.14 -2.53 1.79
C PRO A 52 4.22 -3.74 1.99
N THR A 53 4.09 -4.57 0.96
CA THR A 53 3.28 -5.80 0.99
C THR A 53 4.12 -7.05 0.80
N LEU A 54 3.64 -8.17 1.34
CA LEU A 54 4.34 -9.45 1.34
C LEU A 54 5.80 -9.33 1.84
N TYR A 55 6.00 -8.42 2.79
CA TYR A 55 7.32 -8.01 3.27
C TYR A 55 7.95 -9.13 4.10
N ASP A 56 9.23 -9.42 3.83
CA ASP A 56 10.09 -10.26 4.65
C ASP A 56 11.23 -9.40 5.19
N SER A 57 11.26 -9.17 6.50
CA SER A 57 12.28 -8.32 7.13
C SER A 57 13.68 -8.96 7.17
N ARG A 58 13.78 -10.26 6.85
CA ARG A 58 15.04 -11.00 6.87
C ARG A 58 15.86 -10.78 5.60
N THR A 59 15.24 -10.28 4.53
CA THR A 59 15.88 -10.09 3.23
C THR A 59 16.29 -8.63 3.05
N THR A 60 17.61 -8.39 3.01
CA THR A 60 18.18 -7.06 2.76
C THR A 60 17.66 -6.47 1.45
N HIS A 61 17.51 -7.29 0.40
CA HIS A 61 17.01 -6.87 -0.90
C HIS A 61 15.63 -6.18 -0.84
N THR A 62 14.70 -6.72 -0.06
CA THR A 62 13.35 -6.15 0.08
C THR A 62 13.39 -4.77 0.74
N ARG A 63 14.32 -4.57 1.70
CA ARG A 63 14.52 -3.26 2.33
C ARG A 63 15.17 -2.27 1.38
N ASP A 64 16.18 -2.69 0.63
CA ASP A 64 16.91 -1.81 -0.29
C ASP A 64 16.00 -1.32 -1.43
N VAL A 65 15.21 -2.23 -2.02
CA VAL A 65 14.23 -1.88 -3.07
C VAL A 65 13.15 -0.94 -2.52
N LEU A 66 12.66 -1.18 -1.29
CA LEU A 66 11.66 -0.30 -0.67
C LEU A 66 12.20 1.13 -0.52
N LEU A 67 13.43 1.27 -0.02
CA LEU A 67 14.06 2.56 0.20
C LEU A 67 14.36 3.27 -1.13
N ASP A 68 14.87 2.56 -2.15
CA ASP A 68 15.11 3.15 -3.48
C ASP A 68 13.82 3.64 -4.12
N VAL A 69 12.74 2.83 -4.08
CA VAL A 69 11.43 3.25 -4.62
C VAL A 69 10.88 4.45 -3.85
N ALA A 70 10.94 4.42 -2.51
CA ALA A 70 10.42 5.50 -1.69
C ALA A 70 11.17 6.81 -1.95
N ASP A 71 12.50 6.78 -1.97
CA ASP A 71 13.34 7.95 -2.19
C ASP A 71 13.17 8.51 -3.62
N ARG A 72 13.27 7.64 -4.64
CA ARG A 72 13.15 8.03 -6.06
C ARG A 72 11.83 8.75 -6.36
N TYR A 73 10.73 8.32 -5.75
CA TYR A 73 9.40 8.85 -6.03
C TYR A 73 8.88 9.79 -4.93
N GLY A 74 9.70 10.12 -3.91
CA GLY A 74 9.29 10.97 -2.79
C GLY A 74 8.09 10.42 -2.01
N LEU A 75 7.96 9.10 -1.92
CA LEU A 75 6.84 8.44 -1.27
C LEU A 75 7.14 8.18 0.20
N PRO A 76 6.34 8.70 1.14
CA PRO A 76 6.47 8.29 2.52
C PRO A 76 6.16 6.79 2.65
N VAL A 77 7.02 6.06 3.34
CA VAL A 77 6.80 4.63 3.61
C VAL A 77 5.83 4.50 4.77
N LEU A 78 4.70 3.83 4.51
CA LEU A 78 3.67 3.58 5.49
C LEU A 78 4.05 2.39 6.37
N ALA A 79 3.80 2.53 7.67
CA ALA A 79 4.09 1.53 8.68
C ALA A 79 2.81 1.15 9.47
N PRO A 80 2.76 -0.08 10.00
CA PRO A 80 3.72 -1.17 9.80
C PRO A 80 3.53 -1.89 8.44
N PRO A 81 4.59 -2.53 7.91
CA PRO A 81 4.50 -3.28 6.65
C PRO A 81 3.60 -4.51 6.79
N ILE A 82 3.01 -4.95 5.68
CA ILE A 82 2.20 -6.17 5.63
C ILE A 82 3.12 -7.39 5.43
N PRO A 83 3.27 -8.27 6.43
CA PRO A 83 4.21 -9.38 6.36
C PRO A 83 3.73 -10.47 5.40
N ARG A 84 4.68 -11.22 4.84
CA ARG A 84 4.38 -12.46 4.12
C ARG A 84 3.81 -13.52 5.07
N THR A 85 2.62 -14.04 4.76
CA THR A 85 1.97 -15.10 5.55
C THR A 85 0.97 -15.89 4.71
N VAL A 86 0.84 -17.19 4.99
CA VAL A 86 -0.16 -18.08 4.36
C VAL A 86 -1.60 -17.71 4.75
N ARG A 87 -1.78 -17.03 5.88
CA ARG A 87 -3.10 -16.64 6.41
C ARG A 87 -3.92 -15.77 5.45
N PHE A 88 -3.28 -14.98 4.59
CA PHE A 88 -4.00 -14.20 3.58
C PHE A 88 -4.68 -15.12 2.55
N ALA A 89 -3.96 -16.13 2.06
CA ALA A 89 -4.51 -17.09 1.11
C ALA A 89 -5.63 -17.94 1.72
N GLU A 90 -5.46 -18.39 2.97
CA GLU A 90 -6.48 -19.13 3.71
C GLU A 90 -7.75 -18.29 3.90
N ALA A 91 -7.61 -17.03 4.32
CA ALA A 91 -8.72 -16.13 4.53
C ALA A 91 -9.49 -15.83 3.22
N SER A 92 -8.77 -15.60 2.11
CA SER A 92 -9.38 -15.44 0.79
C SER A 92 -10.15 -16.70 0.35
N ALA A 93 -9.58 -17.89 0.55
CA ALA A 93 -10.23 -19.15 0.20
C ALA A 93 -11.50 -19.42 1.02
N SER A 94 -11.53 -18.99 2.29
CA SER A 94 -12.69 -19.12 3.16
C SER A 94 -13.69 -17.96 3.06
N GLY A 95 -13.47 -16.99 2.15
CA GLY A 95 -14.30 -15.79 2.03
C GLY A 95 -14.36 -14.95 3.30
N SER A 96 -13.36 -15.06 4.18
CA SER A 96 -13.32 -14.41 5.48
C SER A 96 -12.22 -13.34 5.54
N SER A 97 -12.35 -12.37 6.45
CA SER A 97 -11.25 -11.44 6.69
C SER A 97 -10.06 -12.16 7.33
N VAL A 98 -8.82 -11.76 6.99
CA VAL A 98 -7.60 -12.22 7.68
C VAL A 98 -7.65 -11.91 9.19
N MET A 99 -8.50 -10.97 9.60
CA MET A 99 -8.75 -10.65 11.01
C MET A 99 -9.61 -11.71 11.71
N ALA A 100 -10.47 -12.45 11.00
CA ALA A 100 -11.40 -13.41 11.59
C ALA A 100 -10.67 -14.64 12.18
N GLY A 101 -9.59 -15.10 11.55
CA GLY A 101 -8.74 -16.19 12.06
C GLY A 101 -7.85 -15.80 13.25
N ARG A 102 -7.89 -14.54 13.69
CA ARG A 102 -6.99 -13.99 14.70
C ARG A 102 -7.54 -14.24 16.11
N LYS A 103 -7.24 -15.40 16.69
CA LYS A 103 -7.42 -15.62 18.13
C LYS A 103 -6.41 -14.73 18.89
N ASN A 104 -6.91 -13.78 19.69
CA ASN A 104 -6.20 -12.75 20.46
C ASN A 104 -4.73 -13.03 20.86
N LYS A 105 -3.80 -12.20 20.37
CA LYS A 105 -2.64 -11.63 21.10
C LYS A 105 -1.95 -10.54 20.25
N GLY A 106 -1.89 -9.31 20.77
CA GLY A 106 -1.05 -8.20 20.26
C GLY A 106 -1.71 -7.20 19.32
N ARG A 107 -2.47 -6.24 19.86
CA ARG A 107 -3.11 -5.08 19.19
C ARG A 107 -2.24 -4.50 18.05
N TRP A 108 -2.79 -4.40 16.83
CA TRP A 108 -2.13 -3.71 15.70
C TRP A 108 -2.41 -2.20 15.79
N PRO A 109 -1.48 -1.30 15.38
CA PRO A 109 -1.58 0.14 15.65
C PRO A 109 -2.58 0.90 14.78
N ILE A 110 -3.41 0.22 13.98
CA ILE A 110 -4.47 0.90 13.20
C ILE A 110 -5.50 1.62 14.08
N ALA A 111 -5.53 1.34 15.39
CA ALA A 111 -6.32 2.09 16.37
C ALA A 111 -5.69 3.43 16.81
N THR A 112 -4.54 3.84 16.26
CA THR A 112 -3.85 5.11 16.57
C THR A 112 -3.63 6.01 15.37
N TRP A 113 -4.31 5.77 14.25
CA TRP A 113 -4.32 6.72 13.13
C TRP A 113 -4.96 8.04 13.60
N PRO A 114 -4.23 9.18 13.59
CA PRO A 114 -4.80 10.44 14.03
C PRO A 114 -5.79 10.91 12.97
N ARG A 115 -7.08 10.97 13.32
CA ARG A 115 -8.03 11.86 12.66
C ARG A 115 -7.54 13.29 12.87
N ARG A 116 -6.83 13.84 11.89
CA ARG A 116 -6.66 15.29 11.80
C ARG A 116 -7.65 15.77 10.74
N TYR A 117 -8.57 16.62 11.20
CA TYR A 117 -9.46 17.44 10.40
C TYR A 117 -8.65 18.41 9.54
#